data_AF-A0A431KW86-F1
#
_entry.id   AF-A0A431KW86-F1
#
_cell.length_a   1.000
_cell.length_b   1.000
_cell.length_c   1.000
_cell.angle_alpha   90.00
_cell.angle_beta   90.00
_cell.angle_gamma   90.00
#
_symmetry.space_group_name_H-M   'P 1'
#
loop_
_entity.id
_entity.type
_entity.pdbx_description
1 polymer ?
#
loop_
_entity_poly.entity_id
_entity_poly.type
_entity_poly.pdbx_seq_one_letter_code
_entity_poly.pdbx_strand_id
1 'polypeptide(L)' 'PVLDAILARYMEQDESIAEIIAAGFRPEDVERVTQLIKINEYKRRQAPVGIRITHRGFGRDWRYPITSKFRA' A
#
# COMPACT_ATOMS: atom_id res chain seq x y z
N PRO A 1 -7.08 -10.02 -8.83
CA PRO A 1 -6.01 -11.01 -8.53
C PRO A 1 -5.52 -10.81 -7.09
N VAL A 2 -4.76 -11.75 -6.51
CA VAL A 2 -4.34 -11.72 -5.08
C VAL A 2 -3.65 -10.41 -4.69
N LEU A 3 -2.79 -9.87 -5.54
CA LEU A 3 -2.11 -8.59 -5.35
C LEU A 3 -3.10 -7.43 -5.14
N ASP A 4 -4.06 -7.26 -6.05
CA ASP A 4 -5.01 -6.14 -6.01
C ASP A 4 -5.88 -6.19 -4.75
N ALA A 5 -6.20 -7.39 -4.27
CA ALA A 5 -6.98 -7.57 -3.05
C ALA A 5 -6.19 -7.13 -1.79
N ILE A 6 -4.88 -7.40 -1.76
CA ILE A 6 -3.99 -6.90 -0.68
C ILE A 6 -3.84 -5.39 -0.78
N LEU A 7 -3.66 -4.85 -2.00
CA LEU A 7 -3.55 -3.41 -2.23
C LEU A 7 -4.81 -2.66 -1.78
N ALA A 8 -5.99 -3.14 -2.14
CA ALA A 8 -7.25 -2.50 -1.75
C ALA A 8 -7.41 -2.46 -0.22
N ARG A 9 -7.15 -3.57 0.47
CA ARG A 9 -7.22 -3.65 1.94
C ARG A 9 -6.21 -2.73 2.62
N TYR A 10 -4.95 -2.79 2.20
CA TYR A 10 -3.88 -2.02 2.84
C TYR A 10 -3.94 -0.53 2.50
N MET A 11 -4.06 -0.19 1.21
CA MET A 11 -3.95 1.20 0.73
C MET A 11 -5.30 1.92 0.79
N GLU A 12 -6.40 1.25 0.45
CA GLU A 12 -7.69 1.93 0.39
C GLU A 12 -8.44 1.83 1.73
N GLN A 13 -8.36 0.71 2.43
CA GLN A 13 -9.14 0.45 3.65
C GLN A 13 -8.35 0.68 4.97
N ASP A 14 -7.06 1.05 4.89
CA ASP A 14 -6.18 1.25 6.05
C ASP A 14 -6.06 0.02 6.97
N GLU A 15 -6.32 -1.18 6.45
CA GLU A 15 -6.16 -2.42 7.23
C GLU A 15 -4.68 -2.68 7.56
N SER A 16 -4.43 -3.12 8.79
CA SER A 16 -3.12 -3.53 9.26
C SER A 16 -2.68 -4.86 8.64
N ILE A 17 -1.37 -5.12 8.64
CA ILE A 17 -0.80 -6.39 8.16
C ILE A 17 -1.46 -7.59 8.85
N ALA A 18 -1.71 -7.48 10.15
CA ALA A 18 -2.34 -8.53 10.94
C ALA A 18 -3.78 -8.82 10.51
N GLU A 19 -4.57 -7.79 10.23
CA GLU A 19 -5.95 -7.92 9.74
C GLU A 19 -5.99 -8.58 8.35
N ILE A 20 -5.07 -8.20 7.46
CA ILE A 20 -4.98 -8.77 6.12
C ILE A 20 -4.57 -10.25 6.18
N ILE A 21 -3.63 -10.62 7.06
CA ILE A 21 -3.27 -12.03 7.27
C ILE A 21 -4.46 -12.81 7.86
N ALA A 22 -5.18 -12.23 8.83
CA ALA A 22 -6.37 -12.83 9.41
C ALA A 22 -7.51 -13.01 8.38
N ALA A 23 -7.56 -12.17 7.36
CA ALA A 23 -8.48 -12.31 6.22
C ALA A 23 -8.12 -13.47 5.26
N GLY A 24 -7.07 -14.24 5.55
CA GLY A 24 -6.70 -15.48 4.85
C GLY A 24 -5.62 -15.31 3.77
N PHE A 25 -4.95 -14.17 3.71
CA PHE A 25 -3.80 -13.97 2.82
C PHE A 25 -2.54 -14.59 3.40
N ARG A 26 -1.68 -15.14 2.54
CA ARG A 26 -0.39 -15.70 2.97
C ARG A 26 0.50 -14.58 3.53
N PRO A 27 1.10 -14.76 4.72
CA PRO A 27 1.99 -13.76 5.31
C PRO A 27 3.10 -13.29 4.37
N GLU A 28 3.72 -14.23 3.65
CA GLU A 28 4.78 -13.95 2.67
C GLU A 28 4.35 -12.97 1.56
N ASP A 29 3.10 -13.06 1.10
CA ASP A 29 2.57 -12.18 0.06
C ASP A 29 2.27 -10.79 0.63
N VAL A 30 1.65 -10.73 1.82
CA VAL A 30 1.31 -9.46 2.49
C VAL A 30 2.57 -8.66 2.83
N GLU A 31 3.57 -9.31 3.42
CA GLU A 31 4.86 -8.69 3.75
C GLU A 31 5.58 -8.21 2.49
N ARG A 32 5.62 -9.04 1.44
CA ARG A 32 6.24 -8.66 0.17
C ARG A 32 5.55 -7.43 -0.44
N VAL A 33 4.22 -7.41 -0.50
CA VAL A 33 3.47 -6.32 -1.12
C VAL A 33 3.62 -5.02 -0.33
N THR A 34 3.46 -5.07 1.00
CA THR A 34 3.60 -3.88 1.86
C THR A 34 5.01 -3.31 1.84
N GLN A 35 6.03 -4.17 1.83
CA GLN A 35 7.42 -3.74 1.65
C GLN A 35 7.64 -3.09 0.27
N LEU A 36 7.11 -3.68 -0.81
CA LEU A 36 7.22 -3.12 -2.15
C LEU A 36 6.50 -1.78 -2.27
N ILE A 37 5.35 -1.59 -1.62
CA ILE A 37 4.69 -0.29 -1.54
C ILE A 37 5.67 0.69 -0.90
N LYS A 38 6.18 0.40 0.30
CA LYS A 38 7.04 1.31 1.05
C LYS A 38 8.28 1.74 0.26
N ILE A 39 9.04 0.80 -0.31
CA ILE A 39 10.30 1.14 -0.99
C ILE A 39 10.09 1.94 -2.28
N ASN A 40 8.91 1.87 -2.90
CA ASN A 40 8.62 2.58 -4.16
C ASN A 40 7.95 3.96 -3.93
N GLU A 41 7.88 4.46 -2.70
CA GLU A 41 7.34 5.79 -2.39
C GLU A 41 8.05 6.90 -3.19
N TYR A 42 9.38 6.80 -3.32
CA TYR A 42 10.18 7.76 -4.09
C TYR A 42 9.80 7.81 -5.58
N LYS A 43 9.40 6.66 -6.17
CA LYS A 43 8.96 6.60 -7.57
C LYS A 43 7.59 7.21 -7.74
N ARG A 44 6.66 6.95 -6.82
CA ARG A 44 5.29 7.48 -6.87
C ARG A 44 5.25 8.99 -6.75
N ARG A 45 6.13 9.59 -5.94
CA ARG A 45 6.24 11.05 -5.85
C ARG A 45 6.73 11.74 -7.13
N GLN A 46 7.34 10.99 -8.05
CA GLN A 46 7.78 11.49 -9.35
C GLN A 46 6.76 11.21 -10.46
N ALA A 47 5.71 10.44 -10.18
CA ALA A 47 4.68 10.15 -11.16
C ALA A 47 3.87 11.41 -11.50
N PRO A 48 3.44 11.57 -12.77
CA PRO A 48 2.53 12.64 -13.14
C PRO A 48 1.20 12.50 -12.40
N VAL A 49 0.47 13.61 -12.26
CA VAL A 49 -0.88 13.59 -11.68
C VAL A 49 -1.82 12.74 -12.54
N GLY A 50 -2.58 11.87 -11.89
CA GLY A 50 -3.61 11.02 -12.51
C GLY A 50 -5.00 11.31 -11.95
N ILE A 51 -6.04 10.87 -12.67
CA ILE A 51 -7.43 10.99 -12.24
C ILE A 51 -7.70 9.98 -11.12
N ARG A 52 -8.24 10.44 -9.99
CA ARG A 52 -8.65 9.59 -8.88
C ARG A 52 -10.07 9.05 -9.12
N ILE A 53 -10.23 7.73 -9.11
CA ILE A 53 -11.52 7.02 -9.25
C ILE A 53 -11.93 6.25 -7.99
N THR A 54 -11.01 6.00 -7.05
CA THR A 54 -11.23 5.33 -5.77
C THR A 54 -11.37 6.36 -4.64
N HIS A 55 -11.92 5.98 -3.47
CA HIS A 55 -12.06 6.90 -2.34
C HIS A 55 -10.70 7.33 -1.76
N ARG A 56 -9.69 6.47 -1.87
CA ARG A 56 -8.28 6.76 -1.52
C ARG A 56 -7.36 6.27 -2.62
N GLY A 57 -6.36 7.07 -2.97
CA GLY A 57 -5.40 6.72 -4.02
C GLY A 57 -4.02 7.33 -3.80
N PHE A 58 -3.06 6.87 -4.61
CA PHE A 58 -1.71 7.41 -4.60
C PHE A 58 -1.69 8.84 -5.17
N GLY A 59 -1.53 9.82 -4.29
CA GLY A 59 -1.61 11.24 -4.61
C GLY A 59 -1.80 12.07 -3.36
N ARG A 60 -2.79 12.96 -3.35
CA ARG A 60 -3.08 13.83 -2.20
C ARG A 60 -3.38 13.06 -0.91
N ASP A 61 -4.00 11.89 -1.03
CA ASP A 61 -4.54 11.11 0.10
C ASP A 61 -3.50 10.14 0.69
N TRP A 62 -2.41 9.87 -0.03
CA TRP A 62 -1.32 8.98 0.38
C TRP A 62 -0.07 9.79 0.73
N ARG A 63 0.03 10.23 1.99
CA ARG A 63 1.10 11.13 2.47
C ARG A 63 2.12 10.39 3.33
N TYR A 64 2.89 9.50 2.72
CA TYR A 64 3.95 8.75 3.42
C TYR A 64 5.33 9.38 3.20
N PRO A 65 6.21 9.37 4.22
CA PRO A 65 7.58 9.85 4.07
C PRO A 65 8.40 8.94 3.14
N ILE A 66 9.25 9.52 2.28
CA ILE A 66 10.20 8.74 1.48
C ILE A 66 11.26 8.10 2.39
N THR A 67 11.87 8.90 3.27
CA THR A 67 12.87 8.42 4.23
C THR A 67 12.14 7.85 5.45
N SER A 68 12.03 6.54 5.53
CA SER A 68 11.36 5.86 6.65
C SER A 68 12.07 4.56 7.06
N LYS A 69 12.49 4.48 8.33
CA LYS A 69 12.98 3.25 8.96
C LYS A 69 11.87 2.45 9.68
N PHE A 70 10.61 2.90 9.61
CA PHE A 70 9.49 2.22 10.24
C PHE A 70 9.38 0.76 9.74
N ARG A 71 9.34 -0.19 10.67
CA ARG A 71 9.02 -1.60 10.39
C ARG A 71 7.67 -1.85 11.06
N ALA A 72 6.66 -2.10 10.24
CA ALA A 72 5.34 -2.50 10.69
C ALA A 72 5.36 -3.97 11.13
#